data_AF-A0A239L0V6-F1
#
_entry.id   AF-A0A239L0V6-F1
#
_cell.length_a   1.000
_cell.length_b   1.000
_cell.length_c   1.000
_cell.angle_alpha   90.00
_cell.angle_beta   90.00
_cell.angle_gamma   90.00
#
_symmetry.space_group_name_H-M   'P 1'
#
loop_
_entity.id
_entity.type
_entity.pdbx_description
1 polymer ?
#
loop_
_entity_poly.entity_id
_entity_poly.type
_entity_poly.pdbx_seq_one_letter_code
_entity_poly.pdbx_strand_id
1 'polypeptide(L)' 'MKREICTSAAATNETFRLLKEQARKEVNEILEKVFEELEPHLDYLSSFIKMPREDSLQEMKTRFIEIIREGSKISDKMP' A
#
# COMPACT_ATOMS: atom_id res chain seq x y z
N MET A 1 11.74 -47.35 -2.36
CA MET A 1 11.88 -46.05 -1.65
C MET A 1 11.15 -44.98 -2.46
N LYS A 2 9.99 -44.52 -1.97
CA LYS A 2 9.25 -43.41 -2.59
C LYS A 2 9.95 -42.11 -2.20
N ARG A 3 10.34 -41.31 -3.19
CA ARG A 3 11.09 -40.06 -3.01
C ARG A 3 10.22 -39.04 -2.27
N GLU A 4 10.69 -38.62 -1.10
CA GLU A 4 10.18 -37.50 -0.33
C GLU A 4 10.49 -36.19 -1.09
N ILE A 5 9.60 -35.79 -2.01
CA ILE A 5 9.69 -34.49 -2.70
C ILE A 5 8.58 -33.54 -2.20
N CYS A 6 7.73 -33.97 -1.26
CA CYS A 6 6.51 -33.23 -0.89
C CYS A 6 6.68 -32.20 0.25
N THR A 7 7.86 -32.02 0.83
CA THR A 7 8.08 -31.07 1.94
C THR A 7 8.63 -29.71 1.49
N SER A 8 9.36 -29.66 0.36
CA SER A 8 10.05 -28.45 -0.09
C SER A 8 9.11 -27.40 -0.68
N ALA A 9 8.20 -27.78 -1.58
CA ALA A 9 7.31 -26.83 -2.27
C ALA A 9 6.25 -26.19 -1.35
N ALA A 10 5.77 -26.93 -0.33
CA ALA A 10 4.82 -26.42 0.66
C ALA A 10 5.50 -25.43 1.62
N ALA A 11 6.73 -25.72 2.07
CA ALA A 11 7.51 -24.83 2.92
C ALA A 11 7.90 -23.53 2.21
N THR A 12 8.17 -23.58 0.90
CA THR A 12 8.45 -22.37 0.10
C THR A 12 7.21 -21.50 -0.10
N ASN A 13 6.02 -22.10 -0.27
CA ASN A 13 4.77 -21.35 -0.39
C ASN A 13 4.41 -20.62 0.91
N GLU A 14 4.59 -21.28 2.06
CA GLU A 14 4.37 -20.65 3.37
C GLU A 14 5.38 -19.53 3.65
N THR A 15 6.66 -19.75 3.33
CA THR A 15 7.69 -18.71 3.46
C THR A 15 7.39 -17.51 2.58
N PHE A 16 7.00 -17.73 1.33
CA PHE A 16 6.61 -16.66 0.40
C PHE A 16 5.38 -15.90 0.90
N ARG A 17 4.38 -16.60 1.43
CA ARG A 17 3.19 -15.99 2.03
C ARG A 17 3.56 -15.08 3.21
N LEU A 18 4.42 -15.55 4.11
CA LEU A 18 4.89 -14.77 5.25
C LEU A 18 5.68 -13.53 4.82
N LEU A 19 6.60 -13.66 3.85
CA LEU A 19 7.34 -12.52 3.30
C LEU A 19 6.41 -11.49 2.67
N LYS A 20 5.39 -11.94 1.93
CA LYS A 20 4.40 -11.05 1.31
C LYS A 20 3.60 -10.28 2.37
N GLU A 21 3.16 -10.94 3.43
CA GLU A 21 2.41 -10.27 4.50
C GLU A 21 3.28 -9.32 5.31
N GLN A 22 4.55 -9.67 5.55
CA GLN A 22 5.51 -8.78 6.18
C GLN A 22 5.74 -7.52 5.34
N ALA A 23 6.00 -7.68 4.03
CA ALA A 23 6.17 -6.55 3.12
C ALA A 23 4.91 -5.66 3.05
N ARG A 24 3.71 -6.25 3.07
CA ARG A 24 2.45 -5.51 3.11
C ARG A 24 2.34 -4.67 4.40
N LYS A 25 2.69 -5.25 5.55
CA LYS A 25 2.66 -4.57 6.84
C LYS A 25 3.62 -3.36 6.85
N GLU A 26 4.85 -3.57 6.41
CA GLU A 26 5.87 -2.51 6.34
C GLU A 26 5.43 -1.37 5.41
N VAL A 27 4.85 -1.69 4.24
CA VAL A 27 4.30 -0.67 3.34
C VAL A 27 3.17 0.12 4.00
N ASN A 28 2.26 -0.54 4.72
CA ASN A 28 1.19 0.15 5.42
C ASN A 28 1.73 1.09 6.53
N GLU A 29 2.73 0.65 7.31
CA GLU A 29 3.37 1.47 8.34
C GLU A 29 4.05 2.72 7.76
N ILE A 30 4.66 2.59 6.58
CA ILE A 30 5.26 3.74 5.87
C ILE A 30 4.16 4.69 5.39
N LEU A 31 3.06 4.17 4.82
CA LEU A 31 1.93 4.99 4.37
C LEU A 31 1.28 5.75 5.52
N GLU A 32 1.14 5.12 6.69
CA GLU A 32 0.63 5.79 7.90
C GLU A 32 1.50 6.99 8.29
N LYS A 33 2.83 6.82 8.34
CA LYS A 33 3.75 7.92 8.64
C LYS A 33 3.68 9.06 7.63
N VAL A 34 3.58 8.72 6.35
CA VAL A 34 3.41 9.73 5.28
C VAL A 34 2.11 10.51 5.50
N PHE A 35 1.02 9.85 5.86
CA PHE A 35 -0.23 10.54 6.14
C PHE A 35 -0.19 11.38 7.42
N GLU A 36 0.50 10.93 8.47
CA GLU A 36 0.73 11.74 9.67
C GLU A 36 1.47 13.04 9.35
N GLU A 37 2.52 12.97 8.52
CA GLU A 37 3.27 14.14 8.08
C GLU A 37 2.43 15.08 7.18
N LEU A 38 1.58 14.49 6.33
CA LEU A 38 0.72 15.24 5.42
C LEU A 38 -0.60 15.73 6.05
N GLU A 39 -0.95 15.27 7.25
CA GLU A 39 -2.24 15.55 7.89
C GLU A 39 -2.60 17.05 7.93
N PRO A 40 -1.68 18.00 8.27
CA PRO A 40 -2.00 19.42 8.25
C PRO A 40 -2.34 19.95 6.84
N HIS A 41 -1.70 19.39 5.82
CA HIS A 41 -1.98 19.76 4.43
C HIS A 41 -3.30 19.17 3.96
N LEU A 42 -3.58 17.91 4.29
CA LEU A 42 -4.85 17.26 3.98
C LEU A 42 -6.01 17.98 4.70
N ASP A 43 -5.82 18.38 5.95
CA ASP A 43 -6.80 19.16 6.69
C ASP A 43 -7.10 20.49 6.00
N TYR A 44 -6.06 21.24 5.64
CA TYR A 44 -6.22 22.48 4.89
C TYR A 44 -6.95 22.27 3.55
N LEU A 45 -6.56 21.25 2.77
CA LEU A 45 -7.17 20.95 1.48
C LEU A 45 -8.63 20.51 1.59
N SER A 46 -9.01 19.84 2.68
CA SER A 46 -10.38 19.39 2.92
C SER A 46 -11.38 20.55 2.95
N SER A 47 -10.95 21.74 3.38
CA SER A 47 -11.80 22.94 3.46
C SER A 47 -12.28 23.45 2.10
N PHE A 48 -11.62 23.06 1.01
CA PHE A 48 -11.96 23.47 -0.36
C PHE A 48 -12.89 22.49 -1.07
N ILE A 49 -13.12 21.31 -0.49
CA ILE A 49 -13.92 20.25 -1.07
C ILE A 49 -15.36 20.41 -0.58
N LYS A 50 -16.33 20.36 -1.50
CA LYS A 50 -17.77 20.44 -1.18
C LYS A 50 -18.29 19.08 -0.68
N MET A 51 -17.66 18.54 0.36
CA MET A 51 -18.03 17.30 1.05
C MET A 51 -17.77 17.45 2.55
N PRO A 52 -18.32 16.59 3.42
CA PRO A 52 -17.92 16.54 4.82
C PRO A 52 -16.40 16.41 4.96
N ARG A 53 -15.83 17.04 5.99
CA ARG A 53 -14.37 17.06 6.23
C ARG A 53 -13.78 15.65 6.26
N GLU A 54 -14.41 14.75 7.03
CA GLU A 54 -13.94 13.37 7.16
C GLU A 54 -13.95 12.64 5.82
N ASP A 55 -15.06 12.73 5.08
CA ASP A 55 -15.18 12.12 3.76
C ASP A 55 -14.13 12.67 2.77
N SER A 56 -13.86 13.98 2.84
CA SER A 56 -12.84 14.64 2.02
C SER A 56 -11.44 14.13 2.33
N LEU A 57 -11.11 13.96 3.61
CA LEU A 57 -9.82 13.41 4.06
C LEU A 57 -9.66 11.96 3.60
N GLN A 58 -10.69 11.13 3.76
CA GLN A 58 -10.66 9.73 3.36
C GLN A 58 -10.52 9.57 1.84
N GLU A 59 -11.22 10.38 1.05
CA GLU A 59 -11.09 10.39 -0.42
C GLU A 59 -9.65 10.78 -0.81
N MET A 60 -9.09 11.84 -0.24
CA MET A 60 -7.71 12.25 -0.54
C MET A 60 -6.67 11.17 -0.17
N LYS A 61 -6.80 10.53 0.99
CA LYS A 61 -5.93 9.41 1.40
C LYS A 61 -6.04 8.24 0.42
N THR A 62 -7.26 7.90 0.01
CA THR A 62 -7.53 6.84 -0.97
C THR A 62 -6.86 7.12 -2.31
N ARG A 63 -7.07 8.33 -2.87
CA ARG A 63 -6.44 8.76 -4.12
C ARG A 63 -4.92 8.78 -4.05
N PHE A 64 -4.36 9.19 -2.93
CA PHE A 64 -2.91 9.19 -2.73
C PHE A 64 -2.33 7.77 -2.78
N ILE A 65 -3.00 6.80 -2.14
CA ILE A 65 -2.62 5.38 -2.20
C ILE A 65 -2.74 4.84 -3.64
N GLU A 66 -3.80 5.18 -4.36
CA GLU A 66 -3.98 4.80 -5.77
C GLU A 66 -2.80 5.29 -6.61
N ILE A 67 -2.44 6.57 -6.48
CA ILE A 67 -1.32 7.17 -7.22
C ILE A 67 0.01 6.48 -6.90
N ILE A 68 0.27 6.16 -5.63
CA ILE A 68 1.50 5.43 -5.25
C ILE A 68 1.53 4.04 -5.90
N ARG A 69 0.40 3.33 -5.89
CA ARG A 69 0.28 2.00 -6.51
C ARG A 69 0.36 2.06 -8.04
N GLU A 70 -0.11 3.14 -8.65
CA GLU A 70 -0.11 3.35 -10.10
C GLU A 70 1.20 3.94 -10.63
N GLY A 71 1.93 4.72 -9.83
CA GLY A 71 3.25 5.27 -10.16
C GLY A 71 4.28 4.20 -10.54
N SER A 72 4.11 2.98 -10.03
CA SER A 72 4.85 1.77 -10.47
C SER A 72 4.66 1.43 -11.96
N LYS A 73 3.64 1.96 -12.64
CA LYS A 73 3.31 1.67 -14.05
C LYS A 73 3.63 2.81 -15.01
N ILE A 74 3.91 4.02 -14.50
CA ILE A 74 4.16 5.21 -15.32
C ILE A 74 5.63 5.26 -15.78
N SER A 75 6.55 4.68 -14.99
CA SER A 75 7.98 4.63 -15.33
C SER A 75 8.31 3.77 -16.58
N ASP A 76 7.43 2.84 -16.97
CA ASP A 76 7.60 2.00 -18.18
C ASP A 76 7.08 2.68 -19.47
N LYS A 77 6.55 3.90 -19.37
CA LYS A 77 5.97 4.64 -20.51
C LYS A 77 6.65 5.97 -20.83
N MET A 78 7.80 6.28 -20.21
CA MET A 78 8.66 7.36 -20.70
C MET A 78 9.59 6.83 -21.79
N PRO A 79 9.46 7.25 -23.06
CA PRO A 79 10.49 7.05 -24.08
C PRO A 79 11.77 7.81 -23.78
#